data_AF-A0A531D4Z6-F1
#
_entry.id   AF-A0A531D4Z6-F1
#
_cell.length_a   1.000
_cell.length_b   1.000
_cell.length_c   1.000
_cell.angle_alpha   90.00
_cell.angle_beta   90.00
_cell.angle_gamma   90.00
#
_symmetry.space_group_name_H-M   'P 1'
#
loop_
_entity.id
_entity.type
_entity.pdbx_description
1 polymer ?
#
loop_
_entity_poly.entity_id
_entity_poly.type
_entity_poly.pdbx_seq_one_letter_code
_entity_poly.pdbx_strand_id
1 'polypeptide(L)'
;MPVENTTPNRGYQKPFGSNNLEDDVLRLIAALDAIDVDVAGLLVSVAQRALLVHGHVIADTTGLQAALDSKQDESEKGNANGYASLGADGKVPAAQLPAAIFGSVSYQTDWNANTNTPTIPAAAPSNKGFYYIVAVAGATNVGGVTDWKVGDWVVSDGTKWSKIDNTDAVSSVAGKTGAVTLQVADITDASANGRSLISAANYAAMKTLLAITAADITNASANGRSLITAADYAAMRTLLGLAAAATTTTANTLAQRDASGDIVSRLFRSEYAVTGGTAYFCGQNALGSGADNYIRPMTPAQAAALLAPSMQLQRFYESAPQTWTNGGTLTLAHGLAVKPNICLAYATCISADGGYSVGEEILLAAWASDAADGRGVSLRPDATNIRAVMGANGLVMLSATGGYNYKSNPTSTWKLIIRAWA
;
A
#
# COMPACT_ATOMS: atom_id res chain seq x y z
N MET A 1 162.45 3.08 -17.19
CA MET A 1 161.29 3.55 -16.42
C MET A 1 160.51 2.33 -15.97
N PRO A 2 160.11 2.25 -14.70
CA PRO A 2 159.32 1.13 -14.21
C PRO A 2 157.91 1.10 -14.84
N VAL A 3 157.37 -0.10 -15.03
CA VAL A 3 156.07 -0.39 -15.65
C VAL A 3 154.95 -0.15 -14.64
N GLU A 4 153.90 0.55 -15.06
CA GLU A 4 152.72 0.85 -14.24
C GLU A 4 151.78 -0.36 -14.10
N ASN A 5 151.29 -0.62 -12.88
CA ASN A 5 150.31 -1.65 -12.56
C ASN A 5 149.46 -1.23 -11.33
N THR A 6 148.12 -1.30 -11.40
CA THR A 6 147.21 -0.78 -10.35
C THR A 6 145.97 -1.67 -10.05
N THR A 7 145.17 -1.32 -9.03
CA THR A 7 143.90 -1.99 -8.67
C THR A 7 142.67 -1.46 -9.45
N PRO A 8 141.64 -2.27 -9.76
CA PRO A 8 140.54 -1.85 -10.65
C PRO A 8 139.56 -0.81 -10.08
N ASN A 9 139.21 -0.87 -8.78
CA ASN A 9 138.13 -0.05 -8.21
C ASN A 9 138.61 1.26 -7.58
N ARG A 10 139.90 1.34 -7.26
CA ARG A 10 140.51 2.43 -6.50
C ARG A 10 141.86 2.89 -7.04
N GLY A 11 142.42 2.20 -8.04
CA GLY A 11 143.63 2.65 -8.72
C GLY A 11 144.93 2.55 -7.92
N TYR A 12 144.95 1.90 -6.75
CA TYR A 12 146.16 1.74 -5.94
C TYR A 12 147.28 0.99 -6.67
N GLN A 13 148.53 1.43 -6.50
CA GLN A 13 149.74 0.88 -7.13
C GLN A 13 150.01 -0.58 -6.73
N LYS A 14 150.60 -1.39 -7.63
CA LYS A 14 150.98 -2.79 -7.42
C LYS A 14 152.41 -3.06 -7.93
N PRO A 15 153.13 -4.04 -7.35
CA PRO A 15 154.39 -4.50 -7.90
C PRO A 15 154.24 -5.08 -9.31
N PHE A 16 155.32 -5.07 -10.08
CA PHE A 16 155.38 -5.71 -11.38
C PHE A 16 156.73 -6.39 -11.58
N GLY A 17 156.74 -7.68 -11.91
CA GLY A 17 157.93 -8.53 -11.81
C GLY A 17 159.14 -8.14 -12.68
N SER A 18 158.99 -7.22 -13.64
CA SER A 18 160.10 -6.68 -14.43
C SER A 18 160.65 -5.35 -13.89
N ASN A 19 160.07 -4.80 -12.82
CA ASN A 19 160.57 -3.59 -12.17
C ASN A 19 161.72 -3.95 -11.22
N ASN A 20 162.61 -2.99 -11.00
CA ASN A 20 163.60 -3.13 -9.93
C ASN A 20 162.88 -3.08 -8.58
N LEU A 21 163.40 -3.83 -7.61
CA LEU A 21 162.79 -3.95 -6.28
C LEU A 21 162.58 -2.58 -5.61
N GLU A 22 163.51 -1.66 -5.79
CA GLU A 22 163.44 -0.31 -5.22
C GLU A 22 162.22 0.48 -5.75
N ASP A 23 161.93 0.38 -7.05
CA ASP A 23 160.78 1.04 -7.68
C ASP A 23 159.44 0.44 -7.21
N ASP A 24 159.38 -0.88 -7.01
CA ASP A 24 158.17 -1.56 -6.55
C ASP A 24 157.90 -1.35 -5.05
N VAL A 25 158.96 -1.23 -4.23
CA VAL A 25 158.83 -0.87 -2.81
C VAL A 25 158.27 0.55 -2.68
N LEU A 26 158.78 1.51 -3.45
CA LEU A 26 158.24 2.88 -3.48
C LEU A 26 156.77 2.93 -3.92
N ARG A 27 156.38 2.09 -4.89
CA ARG A 27 154.99 1.95 -5.33
C ARG A 27 154.07 1.37 -4.26
N LEU A 28 154.52 0.34 -3.54
CA LEU A 28 153.76 -0.24 -2.44
C LEU A 28 153.55 0.76 -1.30
N ILE A 29 154.56 1.58 -0.99
CA ILE A 29 154.43 2.68 -0.03
C ILE A 29 153.35 3.66 -0.48
N ALA A 30 153.38 4.11 -1.74
CA ALA A 30 152.37 5.02 -2.28
C ALA A 30 150.94 4.42 -2.30
N ALA A 31 150.81 3.11 -2.55
CA ALA A 31 149.52 2.42 -2.47
C ALA A 31 148.96 2.41 -1.05
N LEU A 32 149.82 2.20 -0.05
CA LEU A 32 149.43 2.16 1.36
C LEU A 32 148.94 3.53 1.82
N ASP A 33 149.64 4.60 1.46
CA ASP A 33 149.23 5.98 1.77
C ASP A 33 147.88 6.33 1.10
N ALA A 34 147.65 5.89 -0.14
CA ALA A 34 146.40 6.14 -0.84
C ALA A 34 145.20 5.37 -0.24
N ILE A 35 145.42 4.16 0.30
CA ILE A 35 144.38 3.38 1.00
C ILE A 35 143.99 4.07 2.30
N ASP A 36 144.96 4.54 3.08
CA ASP A 36 144.71 5.23 4.35
C ASP A 36 143.81 6.45 4.15
N VAL A 37 144.10 7.26 3.11
CA VAL A 37 143.29 8.43 2.75
C VAL A 37 141.85 8.06 2.34
N ASP A 38 141.65 7.01 1.52
CA ASP A 38 140.30 6.61 1.08
C ASP A 38 139.47 6.06 2.24
N VAL A 39 140.07 5.25 3.11
CA VAL A 39 139.41 4.71 4.32
C VAL A 39 139.02 5.86 5.25
N ALA A 40 139.92 6.81 5.49
CA ALA A 40 139.61 8.01 6.29
C ALA A 40 138.44 8.80 5.67
N GLY A 41 138.41 8.98 4.35
CA GLY A 41 137.32 9.67 3.65
C GLY A 41 135.96 8.97 3.79
N LEU A 42 135.92 7.63 3.65
CA LEU A 42 134.71 6.84 3.84
C LEU A 42 134.19 6.93 5.27
N LEU A 43 135.07 6.80 6.27
CA LEU A 43 134.70 6.95 7.68
C LEU A 43 134.11 8.33 7.98
N VAL A 44 134.71 9.41 7.47
CA VAL A 44 134.16 10.77 7.61
C VAL A 44 132.76 10.86 6.98
N SER A 45 132.59 10.31 5.77
CA SER A 45 131.30 10.37 5.06
C SER A 45 130.19 9.60 5.80
N VAL A 46 130.48 8.44 6.37
CA VAL A 46 129.51 7.63 7.12
C VAL A 46 129.21 8.28 8.47
N ALA A 47 130.24 8.78 9.17
CA ALA A 47 130.06 9.49 10.44
C ALA A 47 129.19 10.75 10.28
N GLN A 48 129.40 11.52 9.20
CA GLN A 48 128.56 12.69 8.90
C GLN A 48 127.11 12.33 8.59
N ARG A 49 126.87 11.20 7.90
CA ARG A 49 125.49 10.73 7.63
C ARG A 49 124.76 10.23 8.88
N ALA A 50 125.49 9.70 9.87
CA ALA A 50 124.92 9.28 11.15
C ALA A 50 124.70 10.46 12.13
N LEU A 51 125.50 11.53 12.02
CA LEU A 51 125.40 12.73 12.88
C LEU A 51 124.31 13.71 12.41
N LEU A 52 123.87 13.60 11.16
CA LEU A 52 122.74 14.39 10.65
C LEU A 52 121.44 13.80 11.21
N VAL A 53 120.81 14.50 12.14
CA VAL A 53 119.46 14.17 12.62
C VAL A 53 118.55 13.99 11.39
N HIS A 54 118.09 12.77 11.15
CA HIS A 54 117.04 12.54 10.17
C HIS A 54 115.71 12.39 10.90
N GLY A 55 114.83 13.36 10.69
CA GLY A 55 113.41 13.22 11.05
C GLY A 55 112.68 12.52 9.93
N HIS A 56 111.65 11.75 10.29
CA HIS A 56 110.67 11.28 9.32
C HIS A 56 109.41 12.13 9.46
N VAL A 57 108.99 12.78 8.37
CA VAL A 57 107.64 13.33 8.31
C VAL A 57 106.66 12.20 8.01
N ILE A 58 105.37 12.37 8.33
CA ILE A 58 104.35 11.32 8.10
C ILE A 58 104.33 10.86 6.64
N ALA A 59 104.63 11.76 5.70
CA ALA A 59 104.72 11.46 4.26
C ALA A 59 105.86 10.50 3.88
N ASP A 60 106.88 10.33 4.73
CA ASP A 60 108.00 9.40 4.48
C ASP A 60 107.57 7.93 4.66
N THR A 61 106.43 7.70 5.31
CA THR A 61 105.86 6.35 5.50
C THR A 61 104.58 6.19 4.68
N THR A 62 104.71 5.55 3.51
CA THR A 62 103.58 5.27 2.60
C THR A 62 102.42 4.62 3.36
N GLY A 63 101.26 5.27 3.37
CA GLY A 63 100.02 4.76 3.97
C GLY A 63 99.79 5.15 5.44
N LEU A 64 100.74 5.78 6.12
CA LEU A 64 100.56 6.20 7.52
C LEU A 64 99.47 7.27 7.66
N GLN A 65 99.45 8.26 6.77
CA GLN A 65 98.41 9.32 6.79
C GLN A 65 97.00 8.72 6.67
N ALA A 66 96.76 7.85 5.69
CA ALA A 66 95.47 7.22 5.50
C ALA A 66 95.04 6.33 6.70
N ALA A 67 96.01 5.67 7.35
CA ALA A 67 95.75 4.88 8.55
C ALA A 67 95.36 5.75 9.74
N LEU A 68 95.96 6.94 9.87
CA LEU A 68 95.62 7.93 10.91
C LEU A 68 94.27 8.59 10.64
N ASP A 69 93.97 8.96 9.38
CA ASP A 69 92.69 9.55 8.98
C ASP A 69 91.50 8.59 9.21
N SER A 70 91.77 7.29 9.34
CA SER A 70 90.75 6.27 9.66
C SER A 70 90.54 6.06 11.17
N LYS A 71 91.32 6.73 12.03
CA LYS A 71 91.16 6.69 13.49
C LYS A 71 90.19 7.80 13.94
N GLN A 72 89.64 7.61 15.12
CA GLN A 72 88.82 8.62 15.79
C GLN A 72 89.74 9.54 16.60
N ASP A 73 89.55 10.85 16.46
CA ASP A 73 90.32 11.82 17.22
C ASP A 73 89.83 11.88 18.67
N GLU A 74 90.77 11.89 19.62
CA GLU A 74 90.43 11.98 21.05
C GLU A 74 89.78 13.33 21.38
N SER A 75 90.16 14.39 20.66
CA SER A 75 89.57 15.73 20.81
C SER A 75 88.11 15.83 20.36
N GLU A 76 87.59 14.87 19.60
CA GLU A 76 86.19 14.87 19.16
C GLU A 76 85.28 14.07 20.10
N LYS A 77 85.86 13.33 21.07
CA LYS A 77 85.11 12.47 21.99
C LYS A 77 84.26 13.27 22.97
N GLY A 78 82.94 13.12 22.87
CA GLY A 78 81.99 13.73 23.79
C GLY A 78 81.83 15.25 23.62
N ASN A 79 82.40 15.82 22.55
CA ASN A 79 82.30 17.24 22.22
C ASN A 79 81.20 17.49 21.18
N ALA A 80 80.72 18.74 21.11
CA ALA A 80 79.76 19.14 20.09
C ALA A 80 80.35 18.95 18.68
N ASN A 81 79.53 18.48 17.74
CA ASN A 81 79.92 18.11 16.36
C ASN A 81 80.92 16.94 16.25
N GLY A 82 81.27 16.28 17.35
CA GLY A 82 82.08 15.06 17.36
C GLY A 82 81.24 13.79 17.53
N TYR A 83 81.80 12.79 18.20
CA TYR A 83 81.12 11.51 18.47
C TYR A 83 80.81 11.32 19.96
N ALA A 84 79.76 10.54 20.24
CA ALA A 84 79.37 10.21 21.60
C ALA A 84 80.41 9.30 22.28
N SER A 85 80.77 9.61 23.52
CA SER A 85 81.60 8.74 24.35
C SER A 85 80.76 7.61 24.94
N LEU A 86 81.38 6.47 25.25
CA LEU A 86 80.80 5.47 26.14
C LEU A 86 81.32 5.68 27.57
N GLY A 87 80.42 5.65 28.54
CA GLY A 87 80.73 5.62 29.97
C GLY A 87 81.28 4.25 30.40
N ALA A 88 81.65 4.14 31.68
CA ALA A 88 82.14 2.90 32.27
C ALA A 88 81.11 1.75 32.24
N ASP A 89 79.83 2.08 32.06
CA ASP A 89 78.70 1.16 31.90
C ASP A 89 78.43 0.77 30.43
N GLY A 90 79.27 1.21 29.50
CA GLY A 90 79.14 0.93 28.07
C GLY A 90 78.00 1.68 27.37
N LYS A 91 77.42 2.72 28.00
CA LYS A 91 76.33 3.52 27.44
C LYS A 91 76.78 4.94 27.13
N VAL A 92 76.04 5.64 26.26
CA VAL A 92 76.24 7.07 26.04
C VAL A 92 75.83 7.82 27.32
N PRO A 93 76.73 8.63 27.94
CA PRO A 93 76.39 9.41 29.12
C PRO A 93 75.19 10.32 28.88
N ALA A 94 74.32 10.42 29.88
CA ALA A 94 73.07 11.19 29.77
C ALA A 94 73.28 12.66 29.36
N ALA A 95 74.41 13.26 29.74
CA ALA A 95 74.78 14.63 29.38
C ALA A 95 75.00 14.84 27.87
N GLN A 96 75.24 13.78 27.10
CA GLN A 96 75.41 13.82 25.64
C GLN A 96 74.12 13.52 24.87
N LEU A 97 73.00 13.30 25.59
CA LEU A 97 71.68 13.11 25.00
C LEU A 97 70.81 14.35 25.19
N PRO A 98 69.98 14.73 24.21
CA PRO A 98 69.01 15.81 24.38
C PRO A 98 68.06 15.58 25.56
N ALA A 99 67.78 16.64 26.32
CA ALA A 99 66.87 16.61 27.48
C ALA A 99 65.47 16.03 27.14
N ALA A 100 65.01 16.22 25.90
CA ALA A 100 63.73 15.74 25.38
C ALA A 100 63.58 14.20 25.45
N ILE A 101 64.69 13.45 25.42
CA ILE A 101 64.68 11.98 25.48
C ILE A 101 64.48 11.48 26.92
N PHE A 102 64.75 12.31 27.94
CA PHE A 102 64.50 11.98 29.36
C PHE A 102 63.06 12.30 29.81
N GLY A 103 62.26 12.94 28.95
CA GLY A 103 60.83 13.16 29.16
C GLY A 103 59.95 12.02 28.66
N SER A 104 60.54 10.94 28.15
CA SER A 104 59.79 9.80 27.61
C SER A 104 59.08 9.04 28.74
N VAL A 105 57.79 8.79 28.53
CA VAL A 105 56.99 7.95 29.42
C VAL A 105 57.40 6.49 29.27
N SER A 106 57.66 5.82 30.39
CA SER A 106 58.07 4.42 30.48
C SER A 106 56.96 3.60 31.14
N TYR A 107 56.27 2.78 30.33
CA TYR A 107 55.24 1.90 30.83
C TYR A 107 55.85 0.86 31.75
N GLN A 108 55.29 0.73 32.95
CA GLN A 108 55.73 -0.27 33.91
C GLN A 108 54.90 -1.54 33.77
N THR A 109 53.61 -1.45 34.11
CA THR A 109 52.63 -2.53 33.97
C THR A 109 51.24 -1.98 34.28
N ASP A 110 50.24 -2.86 34.25
CA ASP A 110 48.90 -2.58 34.72
C ASP A 110 48.85 -2.53 36.24
N TRP A 111 48.04 -1.62 36.77
CA TRP A 111 47.92 -1.37 38.20
C TRP A 111 46.51 -1.61 38.69
N ASN A 112 46.40 -2.35 39.79
CA ASN A 112 45.17 -2.50 40.55
C ASN A 112 45.10 -1.39 41.60
N ALA A 113 44.28 -0.37 41.34
CA ALA A 113 44.12 0.79 42.23
C ALA A 113 43.31 0.47 43.49
N ASN A 114 42.68 -0.71 43.57
CA ASN A 114 41.99 -1.16 44.78
C ASN A 114 42.96 -1.77 45.80
N THR A 115 43.99 -2.49 45.34
CA THR A 115 44.94 -3.20 46.21
C THR A 115 46.35 -2.61 46.20
N ASN A 116 46.58 -1.56 45.42
CA ASN A 116 47.90 -1.00 45.14
C ASN A 116 48.90 -2.07 44.67
N THR A 117 48.56 -2.79 43.60
CA THR A 117 49.36 -3.92 43.11
C THR A 117 49.67 -3.76 41.61
N PRO A 118 50.96 -3.74 41.21
CA PRO A 118 52.13 -3.65 42.08
C PRO A 118 52.15 -2.35 42.89
N THR A 119 52.86 -2.33 44.01
CA THR A 119 52.94 -1.14 44.86
C THR A 119 53.65 -0.02 44.11
N ILE A 120 52.93 1.09 43.92
CA ILE A 120 53.54 2.30 43.35
C ILE A 120 54.44 2.93 44.43
N PRO A 121 55.77 3.06 44.18
CA PRO A 121 56.69 3.64 45.14
C PRO A 121 56.48 5.16 45.27
N ALA A 122 57.06 5.77 46.31
CA ALA A 122 57.11 7.23 46.41
C ALA A 122 57.78 7.84 45.16
N ALA A 123 57.26 8.97 44.68
CA ALA A 123 57.84 9.65 43.52
C ALA A 123 59.27 10.13 43.85
N ALA A 124 60.20 9.86 42.94
CA ALA A 124 61.61 10.16 43.10
C ALA A 124 62.26 10.38 41.72
N PRO A 125 63.40 11.09 41.62
CA PRO A 125 64.07 11.33 40.34
C PRO A 125 64.34 10.05 39.52
N SER A 126 64.54 8.91 40.20
CA SER A 126 64.78 7.60 39.58
C SER A 126 63.56 6.96 38.91
N ASN A 127 62.34 7.40 39.22
CA ASN A 127 61.10 6.92 38.61
C ASN A 127 60.39 7.98 37.77
N LYS A 128 61.07 9.08 37.45
CA LYS A 128 60.56 10.09 36.52
C LYS A 128 60.21 9.45 35.17
N GLY A 129 59.00 9.74 34.68
CA GLY A 129 58.47 9.19 33.44
C GLY A 129 57.82 7.81 33.58
N PHE A 130 57.94 7.13 34.73
CA PHE A 130 57.26 5.85 34.93
C PHE A 130 55.75 6.09 34.90
N TYR A 131 55.02 5.19 34.23
CA TYR A 131 53.57 5.18 34.30
C TYR A 131 52.97 3.79 34.39
N TYR A 132 51.79 3.74 34.99
CA TYR A 132 50.95 2.56 35.07
C TYR A 132 49.56 2.88 34.52
N ILE A 133 48.88 1.86 33.99
CA ILE A 133 47.50 1.97 33.53
C ILE A 133 46.60 1.24 34.53
N VAL A 134 45.52 1.88 34.98
CA VAL A 134 44.59 1.28 35.93
C VAL A 134 43.81 0.16 35.24
N ALA A 135 44.05 -1.09 35.63
CA ALA A 135 43.25 -2.24 35.15
C ALA A 135 42.06 -2.56 36.07
N VAL A 136 42.12 -2.15 37.34
CA VAL A 136 41.04 -2.31 38.31
C VAL A 136 40.88 -0.99 39.05
N ALA A 137 39.67 -0.41 38.97
CA ALA A 137 39.32 0.83 39.66
C ALA A 137 39.44 0.68 41.19
N GLY A 138 39.77 1.76 41.87
CA GLY A 138 39.92 1.76 43.32
C GLY A 138 40.30 3.12 43.89
N ALA A 139 40.49 3.16 45.21
CA ALA A 139 40.67 4.41 45.96
C ALA A 139 42.03 4.56 46.64
N THR A 140 43.04 3.77 46.23
CA THR A 140 44.40 3.92 46.77
C THR A 140 44.92 5.33 46.52
N ASN A 141 45.36 6.01 47.59
CA ASN A 141 45.96 7.33 47.49
C ASN A 141 47.35 7.24 46.85
N VAL A 142 47.49 7.81 45.66
CA VAL A 142 48.77 7.97 44.97
C VAL A 142 48.86 9.43 44.52
N GLY A 143 49.86 10.16 45.03
CA GLY A 143 50.03 11.59 44.70
C GLY A 143 48.90 12.51 45.14
N GLY A 144 48.08 12.10 46.13
CA GLY A 144 46.91 12.84 46.59
C GLY A 144 45.61 12.50 45.85
N VAL A 145 45.66 11.60 44.86
CA VAL A 145 44.49 11.17 44.08
C VAL A 145 43.96 9.84 44.61
N THR A 146 42.66 9.80 44.89
CA THR A 146 41.93 8.61 45.39
C THR A 146 40.79 8.20 44.48
N ASP A 147 40.65 8.79 43.30
CA ASP A 147 39.61 8.41 42.33
C ASP A 147 40.27 7.87 41.06
N TRP A 148 40.44 6.54 41.02
CA TRP A 148 41.02 5.82 39.90
C TRP A 148 39.97 4.93 39.27
N LYS A 149 39.69 5.15 37.98
CA LYS A 149 38.83 4.32 37.14
C LYS A 149 39.69 3.49 36.20
N VAL A 150 39.12 2.38 35.72
CA VAL A 150 39.79 1.52 34.74
C VAL A 150 40.10 2.34 33.50
N GLY A 151 41.34 2.29 33.03
CA GLY A 151 41.83 3.03 31.88
C GLY A 151 42.52 4.35 32.20
N ASP A 152 42.40 4.87 33.43
CA ASP A 152 43.17 6.05 33.88
C ASP A 152 44.66 5.73 33.97
N TRP A 153 45.51 6.76 33.76
CA TRP A 153 46.96 6.60 33.87
C TRP A 153 47.49 7.34 35.09
N VAL A 154 48.50 6.76 35.72
CA VAL A 154 49.25 7.37 36.82
C VAL A 154 50.71 7.52 36.40
N VAL A 155 51.20 8.77 36.31
CA VAL A 155 52.51 9.12 35.75
C VAL A 155 53.35 9.87 36.77
N SER A 156 54.62 9.49 36.95
CA SER A 156 55.56 10.20 37.84
C SER A 156 56.31 11.29 37.09
N ASP A 157 56.35 12.51 37.64
CA ASP A 157 57.22 13.59 37.16
C ASP A 157 58.60 13.59 37.86
N GLY A 158 58.86 12.61 38.73
CA GLY A 158 60.04 12.49 39.58
C GLY A 158 59.91 13.16 40.95
N THR A 159 58.82 13.86 41.21
CA THR A 159 58.51 14.54 42.48
C THR A 159 57.12 14.21 43.02
N LYS A 160 56.16 13.96 42.13
CA LYS A 160 54.80 13.50 42.44
C LYS A 160 54.29 12.55 41.36
N TRP A 161 53.29 11.76 41.74
CA TRP A 161 52.44 11.03 40.80
C TRP A 161 51.26 11.90 40.41
N SER A 162 50.99 12.03 39.11
CA SER A 162 49.85 12.77 38.57
C SER A 162 48.92 11.80 37.84
N LYS A 163 47.61 12.03 37.99
CA LYS A 163 46.58 11.31 37.24
C LYS A 163 46.40 11.95 35.86
N ILE A 164 46.36 11.12 34.82
CA ILE A 164 45.77 11.48 33.52
C ILE A 164 44.43 10.76 33.47
N ASP A 165 43.35 11.54 33.53
CA ASP A 165 42.00 11.00 33.45
C ASP A 165 41.71 10.59 32.01
N ASN A 166 41.34 9.33 31.82
CA ASN A 166 41.05 8.77 30.51
C ASN A 166 39.62 8.20 30.46
N THR A 167 38.82 8.52 31.48
CA THR A 167 37.45 8.06 31.63
C THR A 167 36.52 9.28 31.58
N ASP A 168 36.32 9.85 30.39
CA ASP A 168 35.27 10.86 30.20
C ASP A 168 33.90 10.18 30.38
N ALA A 169 33.35 10.27 31.59
CA ALA A 169 32.00 9.81 31.87
C ALA A 169 30.99 10.74 31.20
N VAL A 170 29.85 10.18 30.74
CA VAL A 170 28.71 10.98 30.29
C VAL A 170 28.32 11.97 31.40
N SER A 171 28.50 13.26 31.13
CA SER A 171 28.30 14.34 32.12
C SER A 171 26.82 14.52 32.49
N SER A 172 25.90 14.48 31.52
CA SER A 172 24.47 14.26 31.79
C SER A 172 23.67 13.93 30.52
N VAL A 173 22.68 13.04 30.66
CA VAL A 173 21.55 12.87 29.73
C VAL A 173 20.29 12.71 30.57
N ALA A 174 19.36 13.67 30.51
CA ALA A 174 18.18 13.72 31.38
C ALA A 174 18.51 13.55 32.89
N GLY A 175 19.63 14.15 33.32
CA GLY A 175 20.11 14.07 34.71
C GLY A 175 20.80 12.75 35.09
N LYS A 176 20.94 11.80 34.16
CA LYS A 176 21.69 10.54 34.35
C LYS A 176 23.13 10.69 33.86
N THR A 177 24.07 10.01 34.52
CA THR A 177 25.49 10.00 34.17
C THR A 177 25.98 8.57 33.93
N GLY A 178 27.15 8.40 33.31
CA GLY A 178 27.73 7.07 33.03
C GLY A 178 26.95 6.26 31.98
N ALA A 179 26.69 4.98 32.24
CA ALA A 179 25.90 4.12 31.35
C ALA A 179 24.41 4.48 31.42
N VAL A 180 23.91 5.20 30.43
CA VAL A 180 22.54 5.75 30.43
C VAL A 180 21.54 4.76 29.84
N THR A 181 20.57 4.32 30.65
CA THR A 181 19.32 3.69 30.18
C THR A 181 18.17 4.69 30.36
N LEU A 182 17.50 5.03 29.26
CA LEU A 182 16.40 5.99 29.28
C LEU A 182 15.06 5.32 29.56
N GLN A 183 14.24 5.99 30.38
CA GLN A 183 12.81 5.74 30.52
C GLN A 183 12.04 6.79 29.74
N VAL A 184 10.77 6.51 29.40
CA VAL A 184 9.92 7.49 28.69
C VAL A 184 9.79 8.83 29.44
N ALA A 185 9.88 8.81 30.77
CA ALA A 185 9.86 10.03 31.59
C ALA A 185 11.05 10.96 31.32
N ASP A 186 12.16 10.43 30.77
CA ASP A 186 13.36 11.20 30.44
C ASP A 186 13.21 12.04 29.17
N ILE A 187 12.18 11.77 28.36
CA ILE A 187 11.85 12.51 27.14
C ILE A 187 10.97 13.70 27.52
N THR A 188 11.57 14.71 28.13
CA THR A 188 10.85 15.84 28.74
C THR A 188 10.24 16.80 27.73
N ASP A 189 10.76 16.83 26.50
CA ASP A 189 10.25 17.60 25.37
C ASP A 189 8.99 16.99 24.73
N ALA A 190 8.74 15.69 24.94
CA ALA A 190 7.48 15.06 24.56
C ALA A 190 6.33 15.55 25.48
N SER A 191 5.13 15.71 24.91
CA SER A 191 3.94 15.99 25.72
C SER A 191 3.55 14.78 26.59
N ALA A 192 2.68 14.97 27.58
CA ALA A 192 2.15 13.86 28.38
C ALA A 192 1.51 12.77 27.50
N ASN A 193 0.78 13.18 26.46
CA ASN A 193 0.17 12.27 25.49
C ASN A 193 1.21 11.57 24.61
N GLY A 194 2.24 12.30 24.18
CA GLY A 194 3.36 11.74 23.42
C GLY A 194 4.11 10.66 24.21
N ARG A 195 4.42 10.93 25.48
CA ARG A 195 5.03 9.95 26.39
C ARG A 195 4.14 8.72 26.59
N SER A 196 2.83 8.92 26.76
CA SER A 196 1.89 7.80 26.87
C SER A 196 1.94 6.90 25.63
N LEU A 197 1.98 7.50 24.43
CA LEU A 197 2.07 6.75 23.18
C LEU A 197 3.40 5.98 23.03
N ILE A 198 4.53 6.60 23.39
CA ILE A 198 5.86 5.97 23.33
C ILE A 198 5.97 4.79 24.31
N SER A 199 5.32 4.87 25.47
CA SER A 199 5.32 3.82 26.50
C SER A 199 4.25 2.73 26.27
N ALA A 200 3.50 2.78 25.18
CA ALA A 200 2.45 1.81 24.89
C ALA A 200 3.01 0.41 24.67
N ALA A 201 2.44 -0.59 25.35
CA ALA A 201 2.93 -1.97 25.33
C ALA A 201 2.80 -2.67 23.95
N ASN A 202 1.93 -2.18 23.07
CA ASN A 202 1.68 -2.73 21.74
C ASN A 202 0.88 -1.75 20.88
N TYR A 203 0.69 -2.12 19.60
CA TYR A 203 -0.10 -1.34 18.64
C TYR A 203 -1.56 -1.09 19.06
N ALA A 204 -2.18 -2.02 19.80
CA ALA A 204 -3.56 -1.85 20.26
C ALA A 204 -3.67 -0.79 21.38
N ALA A 205 -2.70 -0.76 22.30
CA ALA A 205 -2.58 0.27 23.31
C ALA A 205 -2.31 1.64 22.67
N MET A 206 -1.43 1.71 21.66
CA MET A 206 -1.20 2.95 20.89
C MET A 206 -2.47 3.47 20.24
N LYS A 207 -3.25 2.59 19.60
CA LYS A 207 -4.54 2.96 18.97
C LYS A 207 -5.55 3.51 19.99
N THR A 208 -5.58 2.92 21.19
CA THR A 208 -6.46 3.38 22.28
C THR A 208 -6.04 4.76 22.78
N LEU A 209 -4.75 4.99 22.98
CA LEU A 209 -4.20 6.26 23.47
C LEU A 209 -4.30 7.40 22.46
N LEU A 210 -4.20 7.10 21.16
CA LEU A 210 -4.40 8.09 20.11
C LEU A 210 -5.86 8.55 20.04
N ALA A 211 -6.79 7.72 20.51
CA ALA A 211 -8.20 8.04 20.70
C ALA A 211 -8.88 8.73 19.50
N ILE A 212 -8.51 8.34 18.26
CA ILE A 212 -9.11 8.90 17.05
C ILE A 212 -10.61 8.61 17.06
N THR A 213 -11.39 9.67 17.02
CA THR A 213 -12.85 9.65 16.93
C THR A 213 -13.30 10.01 15.50
N ALA A 214 -14.58 9.81 15.19
CA ALA A 214 -15.11 10.28 13.91
C ALA A 214 -15.04 11.82 13.75
N ALA A 215 -14.98 12.58 14.85
CA ALA A 215 -14.84 14.04 14.81
C ALA A 215 -13.49 14.47 14.22
N ASP A 216 -12.45 13.63 14.36
CA ASP A 216 -11.12 13.89 13.82
C ASP A 216 -11.05 13.67 12.29
N ILE A 217 -12.09 13.07 11.69
CA ILE A 217 -12.22 12.88 10.24
C ILE A 217 -12.81 14.15 9.62
N THR A 218 -11.97 15.19 9.50
CA THR A 218 -12.37 16.54 9.06
C THR A 218 -12.79 16.62 7.60
N ASN A 219 -12.32 15.70 6.75
CA ASN A 219 -12.69 15.61 5.33
C ASN A 219 -14.02 14.87 5.08
N ALA A 220 -14.63 14.27 6.11
CA ALA A 220 -15.98 13.71 6.01
C ALA A 220 -17.03 14.82 6.23
N SER A 221 -18.17 14.71 5.55
CA SER A 221 -19.33 15.56 5.85
C SER A 221 -19.92 15.21 7.22
N ALA A 222 -20.76 16.09 7.77
CA ALA A 222 -21.47 15.81 9.03
C ALA A 222 -22.26 14.49 8.95
N ASN A 223 -22.94 14.23 7.82
CA ASN A 223 -23.67 12.99 7.57
C ASN A 223 -22.73 11.79 7.47
N GLY A 224 -21.55 11.95 6.86
CA GLY A 224 -20.54 10.90 6.78
C GLY A 224 -20.02 10.50 8.17
N ARG A 225 -19.76 11.47 9.05
CA ARG A 225 -19.38 11.21 10.44
C ARG A 225 -20.49 10.50 11.21
N SER A 226 -21.75 10.92 11.06
CA SER A 226 -22.90 10.25 11.69
C SER A 226 -23.01 8.77 11.29
N LEU A 227 -22.70 8.46 10.02
CA LEU A 227 -22.71 7.08 9.53
C LEU A 227 -21.59 6.23 10.14
N ILE A 228 -20.39 6.79 10.25
CA ILE A 228 -19.21 6.12 10.85
C ILE A 228 -19.43 5.83 12.34
N THR A 229 -20.16 6.69 13.05
CA THR A 229 -20.48 6.51 14.48
C THR A 229 -21.76 5.72 14.74
N ALA A 230 -22.41 5.19 13.71
CA ALA A 230 -23.63 4.41 13.87
C ALA A 230 -23.37 3.15 14.73
N ALA A 231 -24.17 2.96 15.78
CA ALA A 231 -23.98 1.89 16.75
C ALA A 231 -24.20 0.49 16.17
N ASP A 232 -25.00 0.39 15.11
CA ASP A 232 -25.33 -0.86 14.43
C ASP A 232 -25.84 -0.59 13.00
N TYR A 233 -26.11 -1.67 12.26
CA TYR A 233 -26.68 -1.60 10.93
C TYR A 233 -28.08 -0.96 10.90
N ALA A 234 -28.85 -0.97 11.99
CA ALA A 234 -30.17 -0.35 12.03
C ALA A 234 -30.07 1.17 12.08
N ALA A 235 -29.17 1.70 12.90
CA ALA A 235 -28.84 3.12 12.95
C ALA A 235 -28.32 3.62 11.60
N MET A 236 -27.45 2.84 10.92
CA MET A 236 -26.99 3.17 9.55
C MET A 236 -28.16 3.27 8.57
N ARG A 237 -29.11 2.32 8.61
CA ARG A 237 -30.31 2.34 7.76
C ARG A 237 -31.16 3.59 8.02
N THR A 238 -31.40 3.93 9.29
CA THR A 238 -32.12 5.15 9.66
C THR A 238 -31.42 6.40 9.13
N LEU A 239 -30.09 6.50 9.27
CA LEU A 239 -29.30 7.66 8.82
C LEU A 239 -29.29 7.82 7.30
N LEU A 240 -29.24 6.73 6.53
CA LEU A 240 -29.36 6.78 5.06
C LEU A 240 -30.82 6.87 4.59
N GLY A 241 -31.80 6.85 5.49
CA GLY A 241 -33.22 6.82 5.13
C GLY A 241 -33.68 5.50 4.50
N LEU A 242 -32.93 4.40 4.65
CA LEU A 242 -33.40 3.08 4.27
C LEU A 242 -34.37 2.59 5.34
N ALA A 243 -35.64 2.46 4.97
CA ALA A 243 -36.61 1.79 5.84
C ALA A 243 -36.18 0.32 6.06
N ALA A 244 -36.22 -0.14 7.32
CA ALA A 244 -36.15 -1.57 7.61
C ALA A 244 -37.30 -2.30 6.90
N ALA A 245 -37.14 -3.59 6.59
CA ALA A 245 -38.24 -4.40 6.04
C ALA A 245 -39.46 -4.27 6.97
N ALA A 246 -40.49 -3.56 6.50
CA ALA A 246 -41.69 -3.37 7.31
C ALA A 246 -42.45 -4.69 7.29
N THR A 247 -42.47 -5.40 8.41
CA THR A 247 -43.27 -6.61 8.59
C THR A 247 -44.77 -6.31 8.75
N THR A 248 -45.16 -5.02 8.67
CA THR A 248 -46.53 -4.55 8.87
C THR A 248 -46.89 -3.40 7.92
N THR A 249 -48.20 -3.20 7.75
CA THR A 249 -48.91 -2.37 6.78
C THR A 249 -48.69 -0.83 6.83
N THR A 250 -47.56 -0.35 7.34
CA THR A 250 -47.25 1.09 7.35
C THR A 250 -46.74 1.52 5.98
N ALA A 251 -47.38 2.52 5.37
CA ALA A 251 -47.01 3.02 4.05
C ALA A 251 -45.55 3.50 4.01
N ASN A 252 -44.78 2.98 3.05
CA ASN A 252 -43.36 3.27 2.83
C ASN A 252 -43.17 3.85 1.42
N THR A 253 -42.33 4.86 1.28
CA THR A 253 -42.06 5.57 0.02
C THR A 253 -41.08 4.86 -0.91
N LEU A 254 -40.43 3.78 -0.46
CA LEU A 254 -39.59 2.91 -1.28
C LEU A 254 -40.15 1.48 -1.32
N ALA A 255 -40.42 0.96 -2.52
CA ALA A 255 -41.02 -0.35 -2.72
C ALA A 255 -40.07 -1.49 -2.31
N GLN A 256 -40.46 -2.30 -1.31
CA GLN A 256 -39.66 -3.42 -0.78
C GLN A 256 -40.02 -4.76 -1.45
N ARG A 257 -39.00 -5.59 -1.75
CA ARG A 257 -39.14 -7.00 -2.19
C ARG A 257 -39.08 -7.95 -0.99
N ASP A 258 -39.87 -9.02 -1.01
CA ASP A 258 -39.82 -10.10 -0.02
C ASP A 258 -38.70 -11.11 -0.30
N ALA A 259 -38.58 -12.13 0.57
CA ALA A 259 -37.57 -13.19 0.49
C ALA A 259 -37.69 -14.09 -0.76
N SER A 260 -38.81 -13.99 -1.49
CA SER A 260 -39.04 -14.67 -2.77
C SER A 260 -38.78 -13.75 -3.97
N GLY A 261 -38.32 -12.51 -3.73
CA GLY A 261 -38.01 -11.52 -4.76
C GLY A 261 -39.21 -10.66 -5.21
N ASP A 262 -40.37 -10.78 -4.56
CA ASP A 262 -41.62 -10.10 -4.97
C ASP A 262 -41.78 -8.76 -4.26
N ILE A 263 -42.10 -7.68 -5.01
CA ILE A 263 -42.37 -6.36 -4.42
C ILE A 263 -43.77 -6.37 -3.79
N VAL A 264 -43.87 -6.27 -2.46
CA VAL A 264 -45.16 -6.05 -1.78
C VAL A 264 -45.49 -4.56 -1.83
N SER A 265 -45.67 -4.04 -3.03
CA SER A 265 -46.37 -2.78 -3.27
C SER A 265 -47.44 -3.06 -4.30
N ARG A 266 -48.69 -3.03 -3.86
CA ARG A 266 -49.87 -3.27 -4.68
C ARG A 266 -49.92 -2.27 -5.84
N LEU A 267 -49.38 -2.67 -7.00
CA LEU A 267 -49.88 -2.20 -8.28
C LEU A 267 -50.24 -3.42 -9.14
N PHE A 268 -51.18 -4.19 -8.58
CA PHE A 268 -51.99 -5.23 -9.21
C PHE A 268 -51.37 -6.63 -9.35
N ARG A 269 -51.46 -7.41 -8.26
CA ARG A 269 -51.81 -8.83 -8.35
C ARG A 269 -53.08 -9.03 -7.50
N SER A 270 -54.17 -9.50 -8.10
CA SER A 270 -55.33 -9.99 -7.36
C SER A 270 -55.44 -11.48 -7.62
N GLU A 271 -55.03 -12.27 -6.65
CA GLU A 271 -55.22 -13.71 -6.66
C GLU A 271 -56.07 -14.06 -5.45
N TYR A 272 -57.09 -14.91 -5.64
CA TYR A 272 -57.84 -15.49 -4.52
C TYR A 272 -58.11 -16.96 -4.75
N ALA A 273 -58.10 -17.68 -3.63
CA ALA A 273 -58.03 -19.13 -3.49
C ALA A 273 -59.35 -19.89 -3.75
N VAL A 274 -60.34 -19.30 -4.43
CA VAL A 274 -61.63 -19.96 -4.69
C VAL A 274 -62.00 -19.91 -6.17
N THR A 275 -61.99 -21.09 -6.78
CA THR A 275 -62.49 -21.37 -8.13
C THR A 275 -64.00 -21.07 -8.19
N GLY A 276 -64.42 -20.05 -8.95
CA GLY A 276 -65.82 -19.94 -9.38
C GLY A 276 -66.49 -18.55 -9.40
N GLY A 277 -65.81 -17.48 -8.98
CA GLY A 277 -66.36 -16.11 -9.03
C GLY A 277 -66.00 -15.36 -10.32
N THR A 278 -66.92 -15.36 -11.27
CA THR A 278 -67.03 -14.52 -12.49
C THR A 278 -66.21 -13.22 -12.57
N ALA A 279 -65.59 -13.01 -13.74
CA ALA A 279 -64.81 -11.86 -14.22
C ALA A 279 -65.03 -10.50 -13.53
N TYR A 280 -63.92 -9.82 -13.19
CA TYR A 280 -63.91 -8.45 -12.71
C TYR A 280 -63.54 -7.47 -13.81
N PHE A 281 -64.30 -6.39 -13.93
CA PHE A 281 -63.95 -5.22 -14.75
C PHE A 281 -63.32 -4.14 -13.85
N CYS A 282 -62.15 -3.64 -14.25
CA CYS A 282 -61.58 -2.43 -13.68
C CYS A 282 -62.13 -1.23 -14.44
N GLY A 283 -62.66 -0.24 -13.72
CA GLY A 283 -63.17 0.99 -14.32
C GLY A 283 -63.11 2.18 -13.37
N GLN A 284 -63.45 3.35 -13.89
CA GLN A 284 -63.58 4.56 -13.10
C GLN A 284 -65.02 4.66 -12.56
N ASN A 285 -65.23 4.40 -11.28
CA ASN A 285 -66.52 4.66 -10.64
C ASN A 285 -66.56 6.14 -10.19
N ALA A 286 -66.92 7.03 -11.10
CA ALA A 286 -67.08 8.45 -10.82
C ALA A 286 -68.48 8.76 -10.29
N LEU A 287 -68.66 8.67 -8.96
CA LEU A 287 -69.78 9.28 -8.24
C LEU A 287 -69.31 10.33 -7.21
N GLY A 288 -68.14 10.94 -7.43
CA GLY A 288 -67.60 11.99 -6.58
C GLY A 288 -66.86 13.06 -7.38
N SER A 289 -67.17 14.33 -7.10
CA SER A 289 -66.67 15.53 -7.77
C SER A 289 -65.20 15.84 -7.44
N GLY A 290 -64.25 15.02 -7.91
CA GLY A 290 -62.82 15.28 -7.70
C GLY A 290 -61.94 14.60 -8.76
N ALA A 291 -60.85 15.27 -9.16
CA ALA A 291 -59.92 14.91 -10.23
C ALA A 291 -59.01 13.70 -9.92
N ASP A 292 -59.53 12.72 -9.20
CA ASP A 292 -58.79 11.56 -8.71
C ASP A 292 -59.28 10.28 -9.42
N ASN A 293 -58.62 9.93 -10.51
CA ASN A 293 -58.93 8.75 -11.31
C ASN A 293 -58.27 7.49 -10.73
N TYR A 294 -58.90 6.88 -9.73
CA TYR A 294 -58.47 5.58 -9.22
C TYR A 294 -59.14 4.42 -9.96
N ILE A 295 -58.34 3.44 -10.37
CA ILE A 295 -58.84 2.13 -10.85
C ILE A 295 -59.47 1.40 -9.66
N ARG A 296 -60.77 1.12 -9.72
CA ARG A 296 -61.48 0.34 -8.69
C ARG A 296 -62.12 -0.92 -9.31
N PRO A 297 -62.10 -2.07 -8.62
CA PRO A 297 -62.88 -3.23 -9.05
C PRO A 297 -64.37 -2.91 -8.97
N MET A 298 -65.11 -3.25 -10.01
CA MET A 298 -66.57 -3.14 -10.03
C MET A 298 -67.21 -4.52 -10.01
N THR A 299 -68.35 -4.62 -9.36
CA THR A 299 -69.17 -5.84 -9.40
C THR A 299 -69.80 -6.03 -10.79
N PRO A 300 -70.12 -7.26 -11.20
CA PRO A 300 -70.87 -7.50 -12.44
C PRO A 300 -72.17 -6.68 -12.54
N ALA A 301 -72.85 -6.43 -11.43
CA ALA A 301 -74.05 -5.58 -11.39
C ALA A 301 -73.76 -4.11 -11.71
N GLN A 302 -72.66 -3.56 -11.18
CA GLN A 302 -72.23 -2.19 -11.49
C GLN A 302 -71.80 -2.05 -12.95
N ALA A 303 -71.06 -3.03 -13.47
CA ALA A 303 -70.69 -3.06 -14.89
C ALA A 303 -71.94 -3.14 -15.79
N ALA A 304 -72.88 -4.04 -15.48
CA ALA A 304 -74.14 -4.15 -16.21
C ALA A 304 -74.96 -2.85 -16.18
N ALA A 305 -75.01 -2.13 -15.06
CA ALA A 305 -75.70 -0.86 -14.96
C ALA A 305 -75.11 0.25 -15.86
N LEU A 306 -73.80 0.24 -16.08
CA LEU A 306 -73.11 1.17 -17.00
C LEU A 306 -73.38 0.83 -18.47
N LEU A 307 -73.55 -0.45 -18.80
CA LEU A 307 -73.78 -0.94 -20.18
C LEU A 307 -75.26 -0.94 -20.58
N ALA A 308 -76.19 -1.06 -19.62
CA ALA A 308 -77.63 -1.14 -19.84
C ALA A 308 -78.26 0.00 -20.67
N PRO A 309 -77.82 1.28 -20.58
CA PRO A 309 -78.40 2.37 -21.37
C PRO A 309 -78.14 2.28 -22.87
N SER A 310 -77.20 1.44 -23.31
CA SER A 310 -76.74 1.36 -24.70
C SER A 310 -77.32 0.17 -25.50
N MET A 311 -78.12 -0.69 -24.87
CA MET A 311 -78.66 -1.88 -25.52
C MET A 311 -80.07 -1.64 -26.06
N GLN A 312 -80.26 -1.77 -27.39
CA GLN A 312 -81.56 -1.67 -28.05
C GLN A 312 -82.21 -3.06 -28.16
N LEU A 313 -83.54 -3.19 -27.94
CA LEU A 313 -84.33 -4.44 -27.93
C LEU A 313 -84.15 -5.34 -26.70
N GLN A 314 -84.46 -4.82 -25.50
CA GLN A 314 -84.35 -5.58 -24.24
C GLN A 314 -85.64 -6.32 -23.84
N ARG A 315 -86.78 -5.96 -24.44
CA ARG A 315 -88.09 -6.53 -24.08
C ARG A 315 -88.65 -7.33 -25.26
N PHE A 316 -89.25 -8.49 -24.97
CA PHE A 316 -89.84 -9.39 -25.96
C PHE A 316 -91.27 -9.77 -25.60
N TYR A 317 -92.13 -9.85 -26.60
CA TYR A 317 -93.50 -10.32 -26.49
C TYR A 317 -93.79 -11.34 -27.58
N GLU A 318 -94.51 -12.39 -27.21
CA GLU A 318 -95.12 -13.36 -28.10
C GLU A 318 -96.56 -13.62 -27.68
N SER A 319 -97.49 -13.57 -28.64
CA SER A 319 -98.88 -13.93 -28.37
C SER A 319 -99.09 -15.44 -28.39
N ALA A 320 -100.00 -15.96 -27.55
CA ALA A 320 -100.55 -17.30 -27.77
C ALA A 320 -101.19 -17.42 -29.18
N PRO A 321 -101.29 -18.61 -29.80
CA PRO A 321 -101.89 -18.77 -31.13
C PRO A 321 -103.32 -18.23 -31.22
N GLN A 322 -103.57 -17.31 -32.14
CA GLN A 322 -104.82 -16.57 -32.27
C GLN A 322 -105.65 -17.04 -33.45
N THR A 323 -106.97 -17.12 -33.25
CA THR A 323 -107.93 -17.23 -34.36
C THR A 323 -108.21 -15.83 -34.87
N TRP A 324 -108.23 -15.64 -36.19
CA TRP A 324 -108.59 -14.36 -36.79
C TRP A 324 -109.93 -14.43 -37.51
N THR A 325 -110.51 -13.27 -37.78
CA THR A 325 -111.71 -13.11 -38.59
C THR A 325 -111.36 -12.28 -39.81
N ASN A 326 -111.76 -12.72 -41.00
CA ASN A 326 -111.53 -11.99 -42.24
C ASN A 326 -112.20 -10.61 -42.19
N GLY A 327 -111.47 -9.57 -42.60
CA GLY A 327 -111.91 -8.17 -42.48
C GLY A 327 -112.00 -7.65 -41.03
N GLY A 328 -111.67 -8.47 -40.03
CA GLY A 328 -111.72 -8.13 -38.61
C GLY A 328 -110.41 -7.54 -38.10
N THR A 329 -110.47 -7.00 -36.88
CA THR A 329 -109.29 -6.54 -36.12
C THR A 329 -109.13 -7.35 -34.85
N LEU A 330 -107.92 -7.85 -34.61
CA LEU A 330 -107.51 -8.51 -33.38
C LEU A 330 -106.61 -7.57 -32.58
N THR A 331 -106.88 -7.40 -31.28
CA THR A 331 -106.08 -6.56 -30.38
C THR A 331 -105.39 -7.43 -29.35
N LEU A 332 -104.06 -7.34 -29.27
CA LEU A 332 -103.23 -8.14 -28.38
C LEU A 332 -102.44 -7.24 -27.44
N ALA A 333 -102.66 -7.36 -26.14
CA ALA A 333 -101.88 -6.64 -25.14
C ALA A 333 -100.47 -7.25 -25.02
N HIS A 334 -99.42 -6.45 -25.24
CA HIS A 334 -98.04 -6.97 -25.33
C HIS A 334 -97.20 -6.76 -24.07
N GLY A 335 -97.65 -5.94 -23.11
CA GLY A 335 -96.97 -5.74 -21.81
C GLY A 335 -95.57 -5.09 -21.86
N LEU A 336 -95.06 -4.74 -23.05
CA LEU A 336 -93.71 -4.16 -23.22
C LEU A 336 -93.57 -2.75 -22.64
N ALA A 337 -94.66 -2.10 -22.21
CA ALA A 337 -94.75 -0.75 -21.63
C ALA A 337 -94.20 0.40 -22.50
N VAL A 338 -93.76 0.10 -23.72
CA VAL A 338 -93.35 1.04 -24.77
C VAL A 338 -93.80 0.46 -26.10
N LYS A 339 -93.96 1.33 -27.11
CA LYS A 339 -94.27 0.89 -28.47
C LYS A 339 -93.09 0.06 -28.99
N PRO A 340 -93.29 -1.21 -29.38
CA PRO A 340 -92.22 -2.03 -29.95
C PRO A 340 -91.67 -1.43 -31.23
N ASN A 341 -90.34 -1.53 -31.38
CA ASN A 341 -89.62 -1.08 -32.58
C ASN A 341 -89.77 -2.08 -33.73
N ILE A 342 -89.94 -3.37 -33.40
CA ILE A 342 -90.11 -4.45 -34.37
C ILE A 342 -91.37 -5.24 -34.01
N CYS A 343 -92.23 -5.49 -34.99
CA CYS A 343 -93.41 -6.33 -34.89
C CYS A 343 -93.50 -7.23 -36.11
N LEU A 344 -93.65 -8.54 -35.89
CA LEU A 344 -93.71 -9.54 -36.95
C LEU A 344 -94.92 -10.46 -36.72
N ALA A 345 -95.61 -10.79 -37.81
CA ALA A 345 -96.73 -11.73 -37.80
C ALA A 345 -96.26 -13.07 -38.35
N TYR A 346 -96.52 -14.13 -37.60
CA TYR A 346 -96.27 -15.51 -37.97
C TYR A 346 -97.60 -16.24 -38.09
N ALA A 347 -97.66 -17.25 -38.95
CA ALA A 347 -98.74 -18.22 -38.95
C ALA A 347 -98.20 -19.59 -38.58
N THR A 348 -98.90 -20.30 -37.69
CA THR A 348 -98.59 -21.67 -37.30
C THR A 348 -99.63 -22.63 -37.86
N CYS A 349 -99.18 -23.73 -38.44
CA CYS A 349 -100.04 -24.77 -39.01
C CYS A 349 -100.61 -25.63 -37.87
N ILE A 350 -101.93 -25.74 -37.78
CA ILE A 350 -102.63 -26.56 -36.76
C ILE A 350 -103.25 -27.84 -37.33
N SER A 351 -103.36 -27.94 -38.65
CA SER A 351 -103.75 -29.15 -39.38
C SER A 351 -103.08 -29.12 -40.75
N ALA A 352 -102.55 -30.26 -41.20
CA ALA A 352 -101.75 -30.34 -42.42
C ALA A 352 -102.44 -29.67 -43.62
N ASP A 353 -101.77 -28.71 -44.25
CA ASP A 353 -102.32 -27.85 -45.28
C ASP A 353 -101.21 -27.26 -46.17
N GLY A 354 -101.44 -27.18 -47.48
CA GLY A 354 -100.49 -26.54 -48.42
C GLY A 354 -99.07 -27.14 -48.45
N GLY A 355 -98.91 -28.40 -48.04
CA GLY A 355 -97.61 -29.08 -47.90
C GLY A 355 -96.89 -28.82 -46.57
N TYR A 356 -97.47 -28.03 -45.66
CA TYR A 356 -96.95 -27.80 -44.32
C TYR A 356 -97.46 -28.83 -43.32
N SER A 357 -96.60 -29.19 -42.39
CA SER A 357 -96.92 -30.08 -41.26
C SER A 357 -97.44 -29.30 -40.06
N VAL A 358 -98.20 -29.96 -39.19
CA VAL A 358 -98.68 -29.36 -37.94
C VAL A 358 -97.50 -28.91 -37.08
N GLY A 359 -97.54 -27.67 -36.59
CA GLY A 359 -96.50 -27.04 -35.77
C GLY A 359 -95.49 -26.19 -36.54
N GLU A 360 -95.45 -26.26 -37.86
CA GLU A 360 -94.57 -25.40 -38.65
C GLU A 360 -95.05 -23.94 -38.62
N GLU A 361 -94.10 -23.02 -38.45
CA GLU A 361 -94.33 -21.58 -38.44
C GLU A 361 -93.74 -20.92 -39.68
N ILE A 362 -94.53 -20.04 -40.30
CA ILE A 362 -94.05 -19.20 -41.39
C ILE A 362 -94.19 -17.73 -41.00
N LEU A 363 -93.19 -16.93 -41.38
CA LEU A 363 -93.32 -15.47 -41.29
C LEU A 363 -94.27 -15.00 -42.39
N LEU A 364 -95.30 -14.25 -42.01
CA LEU A 364 -96.19 -13.59 -42.95
C LEU A 364 -95.48 -12.36 -43.49
N ALA A 365 -95.01 -12.45 -44.73
CA ALA A 365 -94.26 -11.37 -45.34
C ALA A 365 -95.16 -10.15 -45.60
N ALA A 366 -94.65 -8.95 -45.28
CA ALA A 366 -95.40 -7.70 -45.46
C ALA A 366 -95.75 -7.38 -46.93
N TRP A 367 -95.01 -7.93 -47.90
CA TRP A 367 -95.32 -7.79 -49.33
C TRP A 367 -96.40 -8.75 -49.82
N ALA A 368 -96.76 -9.77 -49.02
CA ALA A 368 -97.83 -10.70 -49.34
C ALA A 368 -99.22 -10.12 -49.06
N SER A 369 -99.32 -8.86 -48.62
CA SER A 369 -100.59 -8.15 -48.59
C SER A 369 -100.91 -7.58 -49.98
N ASP A 370 -101.90 -8.15 -50.65
CA ASP A 370 -102.43 -7.61 -51.89
C ASP A 370 -103.55 -6.61 -51.57
N ALA A 371 -103.27 -5.32 -51.79
CA ALA A 371 -104.22 -4.24 -51.54
C ALA A 371 -105.40 -4.24 -52.53
N ALA A 372 -105.20 -4.78 -53.75
CA ALA A 372 -106.26 -4.88 -54.76
C ALA A 372 -107.24 -6.00 -54.40
N ASP A 373 -106.71 -7.12 -53.90
CA ASP A 373 -107.50 -8.30 -53.51
C ASP A 373 -107.89 -8.31 -52.02
N GLY A 374 -107.53 -7.29 -51.24
CA GLY A 374 -107.89 -7.20 -49.82
C GLY A 374 -107.37 -8.38 -48.97
N ARG A 375 -106.15 -8.86 -49.23
CA ARG A 375 -105.52 -9.96 -48.47
C ARG A 375 -104.32 -9.47 -47.66
N GLY A 376 -103.99 -10.17 -46.58
CA GLY A 376 -102.81 -9.91 -45.73
C GLY A 376 -103.15 -9.49 -44.30
N VAL A 377 -102.12 -9.12 -43.54
CA VAL A 377 -102.23 -8.62 -42.16
C VAL A 377 -101.41 -7.35 -41.99
N SER A 378 -102.01 -6.33 -41.40
CA SER A 378 -101.32 -5.10 -40.99
C SER A 378 -101.17 -5.09 -39.48
N LEU A 379 -99.94 -4.92 -39.00
CA LEU A 379 -99.65 -4.76 -37.58
C LEU A 379 -99.51 -3.28 -37.23
N ARG A 380 -100.28 -2.84 -36.24
CA ARG A 380 -100.24 -1.47 -35.72
C ARG A 380 -99.97 -1.53 -34.22
N PRO A 381 -98.69 -1.54 -33.81
CA PRO A 381 -98.33 -1.45 -32.41
C PRO A 381 -98.54 -0.05 -31.85
N ASP A 382 -99.12 0.03 -30.67
CA ASP A 382 -99.07 1.17 -29.77
C ASP A 382 -98.25 0.83 -28.51
N ALA A 383 -98.30 1.65 -27.46
CA ALA A 383 -97.49 1.44 -26.26
C ALA A 383 -97.91 0.23 -25.40
N THR A 384 -99.12 -0.29 -25.63
CA THR A 384 -99.76 -1.30 -24.79
C THR A 384 -100.30 -2.49 -25.58
N ASN A 385 -100.69 -2.28 -26.83
CA ASN A 385 -101.37 -3.25 -27.66
C ASN A 385 -100.78 -3.29 -29.08
N ILE A 386 -100.86 -4.47 -29.69
CA ILE A 386 -100.62 -4.66 -31.12
C ILE A 386 -101.96 -4.98 -31.75
N ARG A 387 -102.39 -4.12 -32.67
CA ARG A 387 -103.61 -4.34 -33.46
C ARG A 387 -103.23 -5.01 -34.76
N ALA A 388 -103.68 -6.25 -34.96
CA ALA A 388 -103.58 -6.98 -36.21
C ALA A 388 -104.88 -6.80 -37.00
N VAL A 389 -104.82 -6.09 -38.12
CA VAL A 389 -105.96 -5.86 -39.02
C VAL A 389 -105.86 -6.83 -40.18
N MET A 390 -106.89 -7.65 -40.37
CA MET A 390 -106.91 -8.69 -41.38
C MET A 390 -107.57 -8.19 -42.66
N GLY A 391 -107.04 -8.57 -43.81
CA GLY A 391 -107.70 -8.36 -45.10
C GLY A 391 -109.06 -9.08 -45.17
N ALA A 392 -110.00 -8.51 -45.93
CA ALA A 392 -111.33 -9.08 -46.15
C ALA A 392 -111.29 -10.49 -46.78
N ASN A 393 -110.26 -10.76 -47.58
CA ASN A 393 -110.07 -12.05 -48.26
C ASN A 393 -109.02 -12.94 -47.56
N GLY A 394 -108.65 -12.62 -46.31
CA GLY A 394 -107.81 -13.42 -45.44
C GLY A 394 -106.31 -13.24 -45.62
N LEU A 395 -105.53 -14.22 -45.16
CA LEU A 395 -104.06 -14.22 -45.27
C LEU A 395 -103.58 -14.81 -46.59
N VAL A 396 -102.44 -14.33 -47.08
CA VAL A 396 -101.71 -14.93 -48.19
C VAL A 396 -100.53 -15.72 -47.65
N MET A 397 -100.48 -17.00 -48.00
CA MET A 397 -99.38 -17.90 -47.68
C MET A 397 -98.94 -18.59 -48.98
N LEU A 398 -97.63 -18.73 -49.15
CA LEU A 398 -97.04 -19.52 -50.24
C LEU A 398 -97.11 -21.00 -49.88
N SER A 399 -97.36 -21.88 -50.85
CA SER A 399 -97.29 -23.33 -50.65
C SER A 399 -95.85 -23.79 -50.33
N ALA A 400 -95.68 -24.79 -49.46
CA ALA A 400 -94.37 -25.37 -49.14
C ALA A 400 -93.73 -26.10 -50.34
N THR A 401 -94.53 -26.43 -51.36
CA THR A 401 -94.13 -27.19 -52.55
C THR A 401 -93.69 -26.34 -53.75
N GLY A 402 -93.71 -25.00 -53.66
CA GLY A 402 -93.31 -24.08 -54.74
C GLY A 402 -94.40 -23.78 -55.80
N GLY A 403 -94.25 -22.68 -56.54
CA GLY A 403 -95.18 -22.19 -57.59
C GLY A 403 -96.15 -21.07 -57.16
N TYR A 404 -96.78 -20.36 -58.11
CA TYR A 404 -97.76 -19.28 -57.85
C TYR A 404 -99.12 -19.84 -57.41
N ASN A 405 -99.14 -20.47 -56.23
CA ASN A 405 -100.31 -21.06 -55.61
C ASN A 405 -100.54 -20.37 -54.26
N TYR A 406 -101.31 -19.28 -54.27
CA TYR A 406 -101.73 -18.65 -53.03
C TYR A 406 -102.89 -19.43 -52.41
N LYS A 407 -102.75 -19.78 -51.14
CA LYS A 407 -103.86 -20.30 -50.35
C LYS A 407 -104.50 -19.14 -49.59
N SER A 408 -105.73 -18.80 -49.96
CA SER A 408 -106.57 -17.94 -49.13
C SER A 408 -107.24 -18.79 -48.07
N ASN A 409 -106.75 -18.69 -46.82
CA ASN A 409 -107.48 -18.88 -45.57
C ASN A 409 -108.23 -20.22 -45.33
N PRO A 410 -107.71 -21.04 -44.39
CA PRO A 410 -108.60 -21.63 -43.39
C PRO A 410 -108.12 -21.35 -41.95
N THR A 411 -108.89 -20.58 -41.19
CA THR A 411 -108.79 -20.48 -39.72
C THR A 411 -108.97 -21.84 -38.99
N SER A 412 -109.37 -22.86 -39.75
CA SER A 412 -109.45 -24.27 -39.37
C SER A 412 -108.12 -25.02 -39.50
N THR A 413 -107.14 -24.54 -40.29
CA THR A 413 -105.84 -25.19 -40.48
C THR A 413 -104.66 -24.33 -40.04
N TRP A 414 -104.85 -23.03 -39.78
CA TRP A 414 -103.79 -22.12 -39.30
C TRP A 414 -104.23 -21.21 -38.15
N LYS A 415 -103.25 -20.77 -37.33
CA LYS A 415 -103.40 -19.73 -36.29
C LYS A 415 -102.34 -18.64 -36.45
N LEU A 416 -102.65 -17.43 -36.00
CA LEU A 416 -101.76 -16.26 -36.06
C LEU A 416 -100.97 -16.12 -34.76
N ILE A 417 -99.67 -15.85 -34.84
CA ILE A 417 -98.79 -15.53 -33.71
C ILE A 417 -98.10 -14.20 -33.99
N ILE A 418 -98.16 -13.26 -33.05
CA ILE A 418 -97.49 -11.96 -33.17
C ILE A 418 -96.31 -11.94 -32.22
N ARG A 419 -95.13 -11.58 -32.75
CA ARG A 419 -93.90 -11.37 -31.99
C ARG A 419 -93.47 -9.91 -32.07
N ALA A 420 -93.00 -9.35 -30.95
CA ALA A 420 -92.57 -7.96 -30.88
C ALA A 420 -91.38 -7.73 -29.96
N TRP A 421 -90.53 -6.76 -30.31
CA TRP A 421 -89.35 -6.38 -29.54
C TRP A 421 -89.29 -4.87 -29.31
N ALA A 422 -88.91 -4.47 -28.10
CA ALA A 422 -88.77 -3.07 -27.70
C ALA A 422 -87.45 -2.78 -27.01
#